data_AF-A0A0K6GXU0-F1
#
_entry.id   AF-A0A0K6GXU0-F1
#
_cell.length_a   1.000
_cell.length_b   1.000
_cell.length_c   1.000
_cell.angle_alpha   90.00
_cell.angle_beta   90.00
_cell.angle_gamma   90.00
#
_symmetry.space_group_name_H-M   'P 1'
#
loop_
_entity.id
_entity.type
_entity.pdbx_description
1 polymer ?
#
loop_
_entity_poly.entity_id
_entity_poly.type
_entity_poly.pdbx_seq_one_letter_code
_entity_poly.pdbx_strand_id
1 'polypeptide(L)'
;MHLARARQLALLEDFALGLTDGLSPLQCCHALFENARRLKLTTEQRVITHLIKQLNQGLPLGPALHKWFAADLVMLVAVGEHSGILEQLLHQHQQFEQQRQQAWQQFWKPLLYPLAMLALAFAAIYFIGHGVMPKLAVSIPESQWPMLSRILLLATHSFIIPTLLLSVLLVVIWSWGPPVLINFGWRWCRVLGNNGAFLIQRYFSAVLLLQTTTVLMQAGSSLDKSFAAIQRYGSTALAVHTLIMRQKLAKGERRLPQIFDTGLLSARMLFRLGNGSRNASEQGTLLRVASYAALDATQALTRLRTGLQVFCYSVIFALLVVMLGGMGTMLMQLTQQTSL
;
A
#
# COMPACT_ATOMS: atom_id res chain seq x y z
N MET A 1 17.83 -2.20 12.54
CA MET A 1 16.53 -1.53 12.83
C MET A 1 16.49 -0.23 12.05
N HIS A 2 15.61 -0.15 11.05
CA HIS A 2 15.33 1.11 10.35
C HIS A 2 14.34 1.94 11.17
N LEU A 3 14.40 3.27 11.05
CA LEU A 3 13.41 4.16 11.65
C LEU A 3 12.03 3.85 11.05
N ALA A 4 10.98 3.88 11.89
CA ALA A 4 9.61 3.86 11.39
C ALA A 4 9.36 5.06 10.47
N ARG A 5 8.50 4.92 9.47
CA ARG A 5 8.30 5.96 8.45
C ARG A 5 7.86 7.32 9.03
N ALA A 6 7.03 7.33 10.06
CA ALA A 6 6.65 8.56 10.76
C ALA A 6 7.85 9.26 11.43
N ARG A 7 8.80 8.48 11.99
CA ARG A 7 10.04 9.03 12.57
C ARG A 7 11.01 9.51 11.50
N GLN A 8 11.03 8.87 10.33
CA GLN A 8 11.81 9.34 9.18
C GLN A 8 11.32 10.73 8.73
N LEU A 9 10.00 10.91 8.58
CA LEU A 9 9.40 12.20 8.22
C LEU A 9 9.70 13.29 9.25
N ALA A 10 9.45 13.02 10.53
CA ALA A 10 9.70 13.99 11.60
C ALA A 10 11.17 14.44 11.63
N LEU A 11 12.11 13.50 11.49
CA LEU A 11 13.54 13.84 11.44
C LEU A 11 13.91 14.69 10.21
N LEU A 12 13.25 14.48 9.07
CA LEU A 12 13.45 15.31 7.87
C LEU A 12 12.80 16.69 8.00
N GLU A 13 11.67 16.81 8.68
CA GLU A 13 11.03 18.08 8.99
C GLU A 13 11.92 18.92 9.91
N ASP A 14 12.43 18.35 11.00
CA ASP A 14 13.39 19.01 11.90
C ASP A 14 14.65 19.45 11.13
N PHE A 15 15.11 18.61 10.21
CA PHE A 15 16.26 18.92 9.36
C PHE A 15 15.97 20.07 8.39
N ALA A 16 14.80 20.05 7.73
CA ALA A 16 14.40 21.06 6.77
C ALA A 16 14.19 22.42 7.43
N LEU A 17 13.63 22.46 8.65
CA LEU A 17 13.55 23.68 9.46
C LEU A 17 14.95 24.28 9.69
N GLY A 18 15.92 23.47 10.09
CA GLY A 18 17.29 23.94 10.27
C GLY A 18 17.95 24.47 8.98
N LEU A 19 17.65 23.86 7.82
CA LEU A 19 18.11 24.38 6.53
C LEU A 19 17.45 25.72 6.18
N THR A 20 16.15 25.88 6.46
CA THR A 20 15.42 27.13 6.26
C THR A 20 15.97 28.24 7.17
N ASP A 21 16.41 27.88 8.38
CA ASP A 21 17.11 28.79 9.31
C ASP A 21 18.55 29.14 8.87
N GLY A 22 18.99 28.64 7.71
CA GLY A 22 20.30 28.95 7.11
C GLY A 22 21.46 28.11 7.62
N LEU A 23 21.19 27.05 8.40
CA LEU A 23 22.23 26.12 8.83
C LEU A 23 22.68 25.24 7.67
N SER A 24 23.97 24.90 7.63
CA SER A 24 24.47 23.88 6.71
C SER A 24 23.95 22.48 7.07
N PRO A 25 23.85 21.53 6.12
CA PRO A 25 23.42 20.16 6.39
C PRO A 25 24.17 19.48 7.54
N LEU A 26 25.47 19.76 7.65
CA LEU A 26 26.35 19.23 8.67
C LEU A 26 26.04 19.83 10.06
N GLN A 27 25.80 21.14 10.14
CA GLN A 27 25.39 21.81 11.38
C GLN A 27 24.04 21.29 11.88
N CYS A 28 23.06 21.10 10.97
CA CYS A 28 21.78 20.48 11.31
C CYS A 28 21.98 19.09 11.93
N CYS A 29 22.82 18.25 11.30
CA CYS A 29 23.13 16.93 11.86
C CYS A 29 23.73 17.01 13.27
N HIS A 30 24.65 17.93 13.54
CA HIS A 30 25.22 18.07 14.89
C HIS A 30 24.18 18.49 15.92
N ALA A 31 23.34 19.49 15.61
CA ALA A 31 22.27 19.94 16.51
C ALA A 31 21.28 18.81 16.82
N LEU A 32 20.85 18.06 15.79
CA LEU A 32 19.98 16.90 15.96
C LEU A 32 20.65 15.78 16.75
N PHE A 33 21.95 15.56 16.57
CA PHE A 33 22.70 14.56 17.33
C PHE A 33 22.76 14.89 18.82
N GLU A 34 23.03 16.15 19.18
CA GLU A 34 23.06 16.58 20.58
C GLU A 34 21.69 16.43 21.25
N ASN A 35 20.62 16.81 20.55
CA ASN A 35 19.25 16.62 21.03
C ASN A 35 18.91 15.13 21.18
N ALA A 36 19.26 14.29 20.21
CA ALA A 36 19.06 12.85 20.28
C ALA A 36 19.88 12.22 21.42
N ARG A 37 21.08 12.74 21.72
CA ARG A 37 21.92 12.32 22.85
C ARG A 37 21.27 12.68 24.19
N ARG A 38 20.81 13.92 24.34
CA ARG A 38 20.12 14.41 25.55
C ARG A 38 18.87 13.58 25.85
N LEU A 39 18.09 13.25 24.82
CA LEU A 39 16.85 12.47 24.93
C LEU A 39 17.07 10.95 24.90
N LYS A 40 18.33 10.47 24.89
CA LYS A 40 18.70 9.05 24.86
C LYS A 40 18.08 8.27 23.69
N LEU A 41 17.88 8.93 22.56
CA LEU A 41 17.34 8.36 21.31
C LEU A 41 18.44 7.60 20.53
N THR A 42 18.69 6.35 20.90
CA THR A 42 19.81 5.54 20.38
C THR A 42 19.73 5.24 18.88
N THR A 43 18.52 5.17 18.30
CA THR A 43 18.34 4.86 16.87
C THR A 43 18.66 6.09 16.02
N GLU A 44 18.13 7.25 16.40
CA GLU A 44 18.40 8.55 15.79
C GLU A 44 19.89 8.87 15.85
N GLN A 45 20.53 8.65 16.99
CA GLN A 45 21.98 8.83 17.12
C GLN A 45 22.75 8.02 16.07
N ARG A 46 22.44 6.72 15.91
CA ARG A 46 23.12 5.88 14.88
C ARG A 46 22.89 6.39 13.46
N VAL A 47 21.67 6.83 13.16
CA VAL A 47 21.31 7.38 11.84
C VAL A 47 22.11 8.65 11.60
N ILE A 48 22.07 9.60 12.54
CA ILE A 48 22.72 10.90 12.41
C ILE A 48 24.25 10.75 12.38
N THR A 49 24.85 9.87 13.18
CA THR A 49 26.29 9.56 13.11
C THR A 49 26.69 9.05 11.72
N HIS A 50 25.86 8.20 11.11
CA HIS A 50 26.09 7.76 9.74
C HIS A 50 26.00 8.92 8.74
N LEU A 51 25.00 9.81 8.89
CA LEU A 51 24.84 10.98 8.03
C LEU A 51 26.04 11.93 8.14
N ILE A 52 26.48 12.27 9.36
CA ILE A 52 27.67 13.09 9.59
C ILE A 52 28.89 12.49 8.87
N LYS A 53 29.09 11.17 8.96
CA LYS A 53 30.20 10.50 8.27
C LYS A 53 30.10 10.64 6.74
N GLN A 54 28.92 10.48 6.16
CA GLN A 54 28.71 10.60 4.71
C GLN A 54 28.86 12.06 4.23
N LEU A 55 28.32 13.02 4.98
CA LEU A 55 28.42 14.45 4.66
C LEU A 55 29.88 14.94 4.75
N ASN A 56 30.64 14.48 5.76
CA ASN A 56 32.08 14.76 5.87
C ASN A 56 32.91 14.20 4.69
N GLN A 57 32.41 13.17 4.01
CA GLN A 57 33.02 12.62 2.79
C GLN A 57 32.64 13.39 1.52
N GLY A 58 31.85 14.47 1.65
CA GLY A 58 31.39 15.27 0.52
C GLY A 58 30.19 14.67 -0.23
N LEU A 59 29.53 13.63 0.30
CA LEU A 59 28.29 13.17 -0.29
C LEU A 59 27.17 14.20 -0.03
N PRO A 60 26.32 14.48 -1.03
CA PRO A 60 25.12 15.29 -0.82
C PRO A 60 24.12 14.57 0.10
N LEU A 61 23.19 15.33 0.68
CA LEU A 61 22.30 14.84 1.72
C LEU A 61 21.39 13.70 1.24
N GLY A 62 20.82 13.82 0.05
CA GLY A 62 19.96 12.78 -0.53
C GLY A 62 20.61 11.38 -0.50
N PRO A 63 21.72 11.16 -1.23
CA PRO A 63 22.46 9.89 -1.21
C PRO A 63 22.89 9.42 0.19
N ALA A 64 23.26 10.34 1.08
CA ALA A 64 23.63 9.99 2.46
C ALA A 64 22.50 9.31 3.25
N LEU A 65 21.23 9.62 2.92
CA LEU A 65 20.04 9.08 3.57
C LEU A 65 19.63 7.68 3.06
N HIS A 66 20.14 7.24 1.91
CA HIS A 66 19.68 6.01 1.22
C HIS A 66 19.69 4.75 2.10
N LYS A 67 20.62 4.65 3.05
CA LYS A 67 20.72 3.48 3.95
C LYS A 67 19.59 3.42 4.98
N TRP A 68 19.05 4.55 5.42
CA TRP A 68 18.17 4.62 6.59
C TRP A 68 16.73 5.02 6.25
N PHE A 69 16.52 5.66 5.09
CA PHE A 69 15.26 6.26 4.69
C PHE A 69 14.64 5.55 3.49
N ALA A 70 13.32 5.65 3.36
CA ALA A 70 12.61 5.14 2.20
C ALA A 70 13.01 5.89 0.91
N ALA A 71 13.02 5.18 -0.23
CA ALA A 71 13.53 5.71 -1.49
C ALA A 71 12.80 6.98 -1.98
N ASP A 72 11.51 7.12 -1.68
CA ASP A 72 10.73 8.31 -2.01
C ASP A 72 11.10 9.53 -1.15
N LEU A 73 11.40 9.34 0.13
CA LEU A 73 11.93 10.41 1.00
C LEU A 73 13.33 10.84 0.55
N VAL A 74 14.19 9.88 0.21
CA VAL A 74 15.54 10.15 -0.34
C VAL A 74 15.45 10.98 -1.61
N MET A 75 14.52 10.64 -2.51
CA MET A 75 14.24 11.41 -3.72
C MET A 75 13.83 12.85 -3.40
N LEU A 76 12.85 13.03 -2.49
CA LEU A 76 12.37 14.36 -2.10
C LEU A 76 13.48 15.21 -1.50
N VAL A 77 14.34 14.62 -0.66
CA VAL A 77 15.47 15.33 -0.06
C VAL A 77 16.49 15.73 -1.11
N ALA A 78 16.88 14.82 -2.00
CA ALA A 78 17.84 15.13 -3.05
C ALA A 78 17.33 16.21 -4.02
N VAL A 79 16.05 16.13 -4.38
CA VAL A 79 15.38 17.12 -5.23
C VAL A 79 15.27 18.46 -4.50
N GLY A 80 14.82 18.45 -3.24
CA GLY A 80 14.60 19.65 -2.42
C GLY A 80 15.88 20.36 -2.02
N GLU A 81 16.95 19.62 -1.71
CA GLU A 81 18.29 20.16 -1.44
C GLU A 81 18.83 20.92 -2.65
N HIS A 82 18.69 20.35 -3.86
CA HIS A 82 19.19 20.99 -5.07
C HIS A 82 18.35 22.20 -5.52
N SER A 83 17.04 22.18 -5.22
CA SER A 83 16.09 23.23 -5.63
C SER A 83 15.77 24.25 -4.55
N GLY A 84 16.30 24.08 -3.33
CA GLY A 84 16.06 24.99 -2.19
C GLY A 84 14.63 24.99 -1.66
N ILE A 85 13.82 23.99 -2.01
CA ILE A 85 12.38 23.91 -1.64
C ILE A 85 12.05 22.66 -0.82
N LEU A 86 13.02 22.17 -0.05
CA LEU A 86 12.89 20.95 0.73
C LEU A 86 11.68 21.00 1.68
N GLU A 87 11.51 22.12 2.39
CA GLU A 87 10.41 22.32 3.34
C GLU A 87 9.03 22.16 2.66
N GLN A 88 8.85 22.79 1.49
CA GLN A 88 7.59 22.71 0.72
C GLN A 88 7.31 21.28 0.24
N LEU A 89 8.35 20.58 -0.24
CA LEU A 89 8.24 19.19 -0.68
C LEU A 89 7.88 18.25 0.47
N LEU A 90 8.52 18.41 1.63
CA LEU A 90 8.25 17.59 2.81
C LEU A 90 6.87 17.87 3.38
N HIS A 91 6.44 19.13 3.47
CA HIS A 91 5.10 19.48 3.94
C HIS A 91 4.01 18.88 3.06
N GLN A 92 4.14 18.99 1.73
CA GLN A 92 3.19 18.35 0.79
C GLN A 92 3.23 16.83 0.90
N HIS A 93 4.42 16.24 1.06
CA HIS A 93 4.55 14.80 1.22
C HIS A 93 3.98 14.30 2.54
N GLN A 94 4.09 15.07 3.62
CA GLN A 94 3.50 14.73 4.93
C GLN A 94 1.97 14.64 4.82
N GLN A 95 1.33 15.59 4.13
CA GLN A 95 -0.11 15.54 3.87
C GLN A 95 -0.50 14.29 3.08
N PHE A 96 0.28 13.95 2.05
CA PHE A 96 0.08 12.73 1.29
C PHE A 96 0.26 11.46 2.14
N GLU A 97 1.26 11.44 3.01
CA GLU A 97 1.53 10.31 3.91
C GLU A 97 0.43 10.13 4.94
N GLN A 98 -0.11 11.22 5.50
CA GLN A 98 -1.28 11.17 6.37
C GLN A 98 -2.49 10.58 5.65
N GLN A 99 -2.78 11.04 4.43
CA GLN A 99 -3.88 10.49 3.61
C GLN A 99 -3.66 9.01 3.33
N ARG A 100 -2.44 8.61 2.99
CA ARG A 100 -2.07 7.22 2.73
C ARG A 100 -2.22 6.35 3.98
N GLN A 101 -1.75 6.83 5.13
CA GLN A 101 -1.89 6.12 6.40
C GLN A 101 -3.36 5.96 6.80
N GLN A 102 -4.16 7.02 6.68
CA GLN A 102 -5.60 6.96 6.92
C GLN A 102 -6.27 5.95 5.98
N ALA A 103 -5.89 5.93 4.70
CA ALA A 103 -6.42 4.95 3.74
C ALA A 103 -6.07 3.51 4.15
N TRP A 104 -4.84 3.25 4.58
CA TRP A 104 -4.43 1.94 5.10
C TRP A 104 -5.16 1.56 6.39
N GLN A 105 -5.38 2.50 7.31
CA GLN A 105 -6.16 2.25 8.51
C GLN A 105 -7.62 1.94 8.19
N GLN A 106 -8.24 2.69 7.27
CA GLN A 106 -9.60 2.44 6.78
C GLN A 106 -9.71 1.13 6.00
N PHE A 107 -8.61 0.62 5.46
CA PHE A 107 -8.53 -0.69 4.83
C PHE A 107 -8.47 -1.82 5.87
N TRP A 108 -7.50 -1.78 6.78
CA TRP A 108 -7.23 -2.86 7.72
C TRP A 108 -8.22 -2.94 8.88
N LYS A 109 -8.60 -1.81 9.47
CA LYS A 109 -9.42 -1.77 10.69
C LYS A 109 -10.77 -2.50 10.52
N PRO A 110 -11.51 -2.33 9.40
CA PRO A 110 -12.77 -3.04 9.18
C PRO A 110 -12.61 -4.51 8.77
N LEU A 111 -11.42 -4.94 8.34
CA LEU A 111 -11.13 -6.34 8.01
C LEU A 111 -10.79 -7.18 9.23
N LEU A 112 -10.40 -6.55 10.34
CA LEU A 112 -10.06 -7.25 11.57
C LEU A 112 -11.24 -8.10 12.11
N TYR A 113 -12.46 -7.57 12.06
CA TYR A 113 -13.65 -8.27 12.52
C TYR A 113 -13.97 -9.55 11.71
N PRO A 114 -14.13 -9.51 10.37
CA PRO A 114 -14.40 -10.71 9.60
C PRO A 114 -13.23 -11.72 9.66
N LEU A 115 -11.98 -11.28 9.80
CA LEU A 115 -10.85 -12.18 9.99
C LEU A 115 -10.90 -12.91 11.36
N ALA A 116 -11.24 -12.19 12.44
CA ALA A 116 -11.44 -12.81 13.75
C ALA A 116 -12.61 -13.80 13.75
N MET A 117 -13.72 -13.46 13.08
CA MET A 117 -14.87 -14.36 12.92
C MET A 117 -14.54 -15.59 12.08
N LEU A 118 -13.78 -15.43 10.98
CA LEU A 118 -13.27 -16.57 10.21
C LEU A 118 -12.42 -17.49 11.09
N ALA A 119 -11.47 -16.94 11.83
CA ALA A 119 -10.62 -17.71 12.74
C ALA A 119 -11.44 -18.49 13.77
N LEU A 120 -12.47 -17.86 14.34
CA LEU A 120 -13.39 -18.51 15.28
C LEU A 120 -14.22 -19.62 14.61
N ALA A 121 -14.73 -19.38 13.40
CA ALA A 121 -15.49 -20.38 12.64
C ALA A 121 -14.64 -21.61 12.31
N PHE A 122 -13.37 -21.40 11.88
CA PHE A 122 -12.44 -22.49 11.65
C PHE A 122 -12.10 -23.25 12.94
N ALA A 123 -11.85 -22.54 14.05
CA ALA A 123 -11.60 -23.17 15.34
C ALA A 123 -12.79 -24.00 15.82
N ALA A 124 -14.02 -23.50 15.65
CA ALA A 124 -15.24 -24.22 16.01
C ALA A 124 -15.41 -25.50 15.19
N ILE A 125 -15.22 -25.45 13.87
CA ILE A 125 -15.29 -26.63 13.00
C ILE A 125 -14.20 -27.63 13.37
N TYR A 126 -12.97 -27.18 13.60
CA TYR A 126 -11.86 -28.05 14.01
C TYR A 126 -12.19 -28.78 15.32
N PHE A 127 -12.72 -28.05 16.32
CA PHE A 127 -13.10 -28.62 17.61
C PHE A 127 -14.26 -29.60 17.51
N ILE A 128 -15.32 -29.26 16.76
CA ILE A 128 -16.46 -30.16 16.55
C ILE A 128 -16.03 -31.42 15.80
N GLY A 129 -15.23 -31.25 14.76
CA GLY A 129 -14.71 -32.34 13.95
C GLY A 129 -13.86 -33.32 14.75
N HIS A 130 -12.92 -32.85 15.56
CA HIS A 130 -12.02 -33.74 16.31
C HIS A 130 -12.56 -34.16 17.68
N GLY A 131 -13.46 -33.38 18.28
CA GLY A 131 -13.96 -33.62 19.63
C GLY A 131 -15.34 -34.26 19.69
N VAL A 132 -16.28 -33.77 18.86
CA VAL A 132 -17.71 -34.14 18.94
C VAL A 132 -18.06 -35.24 17.93
N MET A 133 -17.69 -35.07 16.66
CA MET A 133 -18.00 -36.03 15.59
C MET A 133 -17.55 -37.48 15.88
N PRO A 134 -16.33 -37.78 16.38
CA PRO A 134 -15.93 -39.18 16.62
C PRO A 134 -16.80 -39.86 17.68
N LYS A 135 -17.30 -39.10 18.66
CA LYS A 135 -18.22 -39.64 19.67
C LYS A 135 -19.57 -40.02 19.06
N LEU A 136 -20.05 -39.25 18.09
CA LEU A 136 -21.30 -39.52 17.37
C LEU A 136 -21.15 -40.70 16.39
N ALA A 137 -19.96 -40.86 15.78
CA ALA A 137 -19.65 -41.96 14.87
C ALA A 137 -19.65 -43.34 15.53
N VAL A 138 -19.41 -43.41 16.84
CA VAL A 138 -19.54 -44.66 17.60
C VAL A 138 -21.01 -45.09 17.70
N SER A 139 -21.94 -44.14 17.73
CA SER A 139 -23.38 -44.43 17.92
C SER A 139 -24.13 -44.67 16.62
N ILE A 140 -23.73 -44.02 15.52
CA ILE A 140 -24.39 -44.15 14.21
C ILE A 140 -23.34 -44.51 13.15
N PRO A 141 -23.50 -45.62 12.39
CA PRO A 141 -22.60 -45.95 11.30
C PRO A 141 -22.58 -44.85 10.23
N GLU A 142 -21.39 -44.53 9.71
CA GLU A 142 -21.14 -43.43 8.77
C GLU A 142 -22.04 -43.46 7.51
N SER A 143 -22.49 -44.66 7.10
CA SER A 143 -23.38 -44.86 5.97
C SER A 143 -24.78 -44.27 6.16
N GLN A 144 -25.20 -44.00 7.39
CA GLN A 144 -26.51 -43.40 7.68
C GLN A 144 -26.44 -41.89 7.84
N TRP A 145 -25.23 -41.30 7.78
CA TRP A 145 -25.03 -39.87 8.07
C TRP A 145 -25.69 -38.96 7.02
N PRO A 146 -26.38 -37.88 7.42
CA PRO A 146 -26.95 -36.91 6.51
C PRO A 146 -25.86 -36.16 5.73
N MET A 147 -26.22 -35.62 4.55
CA MET A 147 -25.27 -35.01 3.61
C MET A 147 -24.44 -33.88 4.26
N LEU A 148 -25.06 -33.02 5.07
CA LEU A 148 -24.35 -31.91 5.73
C LEU A 148 -23.35 -32.41 6.78
N SER A 149 -23.69 -33.47 7.52
CA SER A 149 -22.81 -34.09 8.51
C SER A 149 -21.64 -34.83 7.85
N ARG A 150 -21.87 -35.44 6.68
CA ARG A 150 -20.80 -36.00 5.84
C ARG A 150 -19.84 -34.93 5.32
N ILE A 151 -20.35 -33.80 4.85
CA ILE A 151 -19.51 -32.67 4.40
C ILE A 151 -18.67 -32.14 5.58
N LEU A 152 -19.24 -32.05 6.78
CA LEU A 152 -18.52 -31.65 7.99
C LEU A 152 -17.40 -32.65 8.38
N LEU A 153 -17.65 -33.96 8.27
CA LEU A 153 -16.65 -34.99 8.53
C LEU A 153 -15.53 -34.98 7.48
N LEU A 154 -15.88 -34.85 6.21
CA LEU A 154 -14.90 -34.69 5.12
C LEU A 154 -14.05 -33.44 5.34
N ALA A 155 -14.67 -32.33 5.75
CA ALA A 155 -13.95 -31.09 6.06
C ALA A 155 -12.95 -31.26 7.22
N THR A 156 -13.24 -32.17 8.15
CA THR A 156 -12.38 -32.47 9.31
C THR A 156 -11.20 -33.37 8.95
N HIS A 157 -11.46 -34.46 8.22
CA HIS A 157 -10.44 -35.47 7.90
C HIS A 157 -9.60 -35.16 6.66
N SER A 158 -10.12 -34.36 5.73
CA SER A 158 -9.41 -34.02 4.50
C SER A 158 -8.63 -32.71 4.63
N PHE A 159 -7.70 -32.44 3.70
CA PHE A 159 -7.02 -31.15 3.54
C PHE A 159 -7.95 -29.97 3.17
N ILE A 160 -9.27 -30.07 3.40
CA ILE A 160 -10.28 -29.07 3.02
C ILE A 160 -10.14 -27.78 3.85
N ILE A 161 -9.99 -27.86 5.18
CA ILE A 161 -9.75 -26.66 6.00
C ILE A 161 -8.47 -25.93 5.59
N PRO A 162 -7.29 -26.61 5.49
CA PRO A 162 -6.08 -25.93 5.05
C PRO A 162 -6.14 -25.44 3.59
N THR A 163 -6.82 -26.14 2.67
CA THR A 163 -7.03 -25.64 1.29
C THR A 163 -7.99 -24.45 1.23
N LEU A 164 -9.01 -24.39 2.09
CA LEU A 164 -9.93 -23.26 2.18
C LEU A 164 -9.20 -22.04 2.78
N LEU A 165 -8.41 -22.23 3.83
CA LEU A 165 -7.51 -21.20 4.38
C LEU A 165 -6.51 -20.72 3.31
N LEU A 166 -5.91 -21.64 2.56
CA LEU A 166 -5.02 -21.30 1.45
C LEU A 166 -5.77 -20.54 0.36
N SER A 167 -7.03 -20.89 0.04
CA SER A 167 -7.83 -20.18 -0.95
C SER A 167 -8.16 -18.76 -0.51
N VAL A 168 -8.49 -18.56 0.77
CA VAL A 168 -8.71 -17.23 1.36
C VAL A 168 -7.42 -16.42 1.34
N LEU A 169 -6.29 -17.04 1.74
CA LEU A 169 -4.97 -16.41 1.67
C LEU A 169 -4.57 -16.06 0.23
N LEU A 170 -4.83 -16.92 -0.74
CA LEU A 170 -4.55 -16.69 -2.15
C LEU A 170 -5.44 -15.58 -2.72
N VAL A 171 -6.73 -15.53 -2.39
CA VAL A 171 -7.62 -14.44 -2.78
C VAL A 171 -7.15 -13.12 -2.18
N VAL A 172 -6.74 -13.13 -0.90
CA VAL A 172 -6.12 -11.98 -0.25
C VAL A 172 -4.86 -11.60 -1.02
N ILE A 173 -3.84 -12.45 -1.14
CA ILE A 173 -2.57 -12.19 -1.83
C ILE A 173 -2.78 -11.74 -3.28
N TRP A 174 -3.71 -12.35 -4.00
CA TRP A 174 -4.05 -11.98 -5.37
C TRP A 174 -4.70 -10.59 -5.41
N SER A 175 -5.56 -10.27 -4.44
CA SER A 175 -6.09 -8.93 -4.28
C SER A 175 -4.96 -7.91 -4.03
N TRP A 176 -3.88 -8.29 -3.31
CA TRP A 176 -2.69 -7.46 -3.05
C TRP A 176 -1.74 -7.26 -4.25
N GLY A 177 -1.84 -8.08 -5.30
CA GLY A 177 -1.07 -7.92 -6.54
C GLY A 177 0.43 -8.18 -6.36
N PRO A 178 0.96 -9.36 -6.78
CA PRO A 178 2.37 -9.68 -6.58
C PRO A 178 3.29 -8.68 -7.29
N PRO A 179 4.25 -8.05 -6.58
CA PRO A 179 5.15 -7.08 -7.18
C PRO A 179 6.06 -7.68 -8.28
N VAL A 180 6.17 -9.00 -8.35
CA VAL A 180 6.97 -9.71 -9.36
C VAL A 180 6.35 -9.62 -10.76
N LEU A 181 5.02 -9.50 -10.87
CA LEU A 181 4.35 -9.30 -12.17
C LEU A 181 4.52 -7.88 -12.72
N ILE A 182 5.11 -6.94 -11.93
CA ILE A 182 5.36 -5.53 -12.30
C ILE A 182 6.40 -5.40 -13.42
N ASN A 183 7.37 -6.33 -13.52
CA ASN A 183 8.43 -6.26 -14.52
C ASN A 183 8.13 -7.02 -15.82
N PHE A 184 7.08 -7.85 -15.85
CA PHE A 184 6.70 -8.56 -17.07
C PHE A 184 5.84 -7.65 -17.94
N GLY A 185 6.45 -7.06 -18.97
CA GLY A 185 5.81 -6.20 -19.99
C GLY A 185 4.75 -6.89 -20.87
N TRP A 186 4.04 -7.88 -20.32
CA TRP A 186 3.10 -8.74 -21.02
C TRP A 186 1.72 -8.08 -21.15
N ARG A 187 1.07 -8.22 -22.32
CA ARG A 187 -0.24 -7.59 -22.62
C ARG A 187 -1.33 -7.92 -21.58
N TRP A 188 -1.30 -9.12 -21.01
CA TRP A 188 -2.25 -9.55 -19.97
C TRP A 188 -2.01 -8.86 -18.62
N CYS A 189 -0.77 -8.50 -18.27
CA CYS A 189 -0.47 -7.70 -17.08
C CYS A 189 -1.09 -6.30 -17.14
N ARG A 190 -1.32 -5.75 -18.35
CA ARG A 190 -2.01 -4.47 -18.55
C ARG A 190 -3.51 -4.56 -18.27
N VAL A 191 -4.13 -5.70 -18.56
CA VAL A 191 -5.54 -5.99 -18.27
C VAL A 191 -5.73 -6.32 -16.77
N LEU A 192 -4.86 -7.15 -16.20
CA LEU A 192 -4.84 -7.42 -14.75
C LEU A 192 -4.51 -6.17 -13.92
N GLY A 193 -3.66 -5.27 -14.44
CA GLY A 193 -3.34 -3.98 -13.82
C GLY A 193 -4.52 -3.01 -13.68
N ASN A 194 -5.62 -3.25 -14.41
CA ASN A 194 -6.86 -2.49 -14.26
C ASN A 194 -7.81 -3.07 -13.18
N ASN A 195 -7.62 -4.31 -12.72
CA ASN A 195 -8.59 -5.03 -11.88
C ASN A 195 -8.07 -5.48 -10.49
N GLY A 196 -6.96 -4.95 -9.96
CA GLY A 196 -6.42 -5.37 -8.64
C GLY A 196 -5.49 -4.36 -7.97
N ALA A 197 -4.84 -4.71 -6.85
CA ALA A 197 -4.00 -3.79 -6.06
C ALA A 197 -2.77 -3.21 -6.78
N PHE A 198 -2.41 -3.68 -7.98
CA PHE A 198 -1.52 -2.94 -8.90
C PHE A 198 -1.96 -1.49 -9.10
N LEU A 199 -3.27 -1.27 -9.04
CA LEU A 199 -3.90 0.04 -9.10
C LEU A 199 -3.41 0.94 -7.95
N ILE A 200 -3.28 0.41 -6.72
CA ILE A 200 -2.96 1.18 -5.51
C ILE A 200 -1.52 1.70 -5.53
N GLN A 201 -0.54 0.82 -5.78
CA GLN A 201 0.86 1.24 -5.86
C GLN A 201 1.07 2.22 -7.02
N ARG A 202 0.44 1.95 -8.17
CA ARG A 202 0.43 2.86 -9.32
C ARG A 202 -0.17 4.23 -8.96
N TYR A 203 -1.30 4.27 -8.27
CA TYR A 203 -1.94 5.50 -7.83
C TYR A 203 -1.03 6.30 -6.91
N PHE A 204 -0.41 5.68 -5.91
CA PHE A 204 0.50 6.38 -5.01
C PHE A 204 1.75 6.90 -5.73
N SER A 205 2.33 6.14 -6.67
CA SER A 205 3.42 6.62 -7.52
C SER A 205 2.98 7.77 -8.45
N ALA A 206 1.76 7.73 -9.00
CA ALA A 206 1.20 8.80 -9.80
C ALA A 206 0.98 10.07 -8.97
N VAL A 207 0.45 9.96 -7.76
CA VAL A 207 0.29 11.09 -6.83
C VAL A 207 1.64 11.69 -6.47
N LEU A 208 2.63 10.86 -6.10
CA LEU A 208 3.98 11.32 -5.79
C LEU A 208 4.60 12.07 -6.98
N LEU A 209 4.49 11.53 -8.20
CA LEU A 209 4.98 12.20 -9.41
C LEU A 209 4.28 13.54 -9.64
N LEU A 210 2.95 13.57 -9.58
CA LEU A 210 2.17 14.78 -9.84
C LEU A 210 2.43 15.85 -8.79
N GLN A 211 2.48 15.49 -7.51
CA GLN A 211 2.76 16.42 -6.41
C GLN A 211 4.18 16.98 -6.50
N THR A 212 5.19 16.13 -6.67
CA THR A 212 6.59 16.58 -6.79
C THR A 212 6.80 17.47 -8.00
N THR A 213 6.23 17.11 -9.15
CA THR A 213 6.25 17.94 -10.35
C THR A 213 5.54 19.27 -10.11
N THR A 214 4.39 19.26 -9.43
CA THR A 214 3.64 20.48 -9.10
C THR A 214 4.46 21.43 -8.23
N VAL A 215 5.03 20.93 -7.13
CA VAL A 215 5.81 21.75 -6.18
C VAL A 215 7.06 22.32 -6.87
N LEU A 216 7.76 21.50 -7.65
CA LEU A 216 8.90 21.95 -8.44
C LEU A 216 8.52 23.03 -9.46
N MET A 217 7.38 22.88 -10.13
CA MET A 217 6.91 23.88 -11.07
C MET A 217 6.47 25.16 -10.36
N GLN A 218 5.85 25.07 -9.17
CA GLN A 218 5.50 26.24 -8.36
C GLN A 218 6.74 27.03 -7.94
N ALA A 219 7.85 26.35 -7.70
CA ALA A 219 9.17 26.95 -7.47
C ALA A 219 9.83 27.53 -8.74
N GLY A 220 9.14 27.54 -9.88
CA GLY A 220 9.61 28.12 -11.14
C GLY A 220 10.43 27.18 -12.03
N SER A 221 10.55 25.89 -11.69
CA SER A 221 11.22 24.93 -12.58
C SER A 221 10.33 24.53 -13.77
N SER A 222 10.95 24.25 -14.93
CA SER A 222 10.24 23.72 -16.10
C SER A 222 9.93 22.24 -15.93
N LEU A 223 8.89 21.74 -16.62
CA LEU A 223 8.51 20.32 -16.62
C LEU A 223 9.69 19.37 -16.89
N ASP A 224 10.54 19.69 -17.87
CA ASP A 224 11.72 18.86 -18.17
C ASP A 224 12.72 18.83 -17.00
N LYS A 225 12.99 19.99 -16.38
CA LYS A 225 13.87 20.06 -15.20
C LYS A 225 13.28 19.27 -14.02
N SER A 226 11.97 19.37 -13.79
CA SER A 226 11.30 18.61 -12.75
C SER A 226 11.42 17.11 -12.98
N PHE A 227 11.16 16.64 -14.21
CA PHE A 227 11.30 15.22 -14.56
C PHE A 227 12.76 14.74 -14.52
N ALA A 228 13.73 15.57 -14.90
CA ALA A 228 15.14 15.23 -14.80
C ALA A 228 15.57 15.03 -13.33
N ALA A 229 15.08 15.87 -12.42
CA ALA A 229 15.33 15.74 -11.00
C ALA A 229 14.73 14.44 -10.43
N ILE A 230 13.46 14.15 -10.78
CA ILE A 230 12.78 12.92 -10.36
C ILE A 230 13.44 11.68 -10.97
N GLN A 231 13.91 11.73 -12.22
CA GLN A 231 14.60 10.63 -12.88
C GLN A 231 15.92 10.28 -12.19
N ARG A 232 16.68 11.29 -11.74
CA ARG A 232 18.00 11.10 -11.14
C ARG A 232 17.94 10.48 -9.75
N TYR A 233 16.91 10.80 -8.96
CA TYR A 233 16.83 10.43 -7.55
C TYR A 233 15.64 9.52 -7.20
N GLY A 234 14.71 9.29 -8.15
CA GLY A 234 13.52 8.51 -7.94
C GLY A 234 13.72 7.00 -8.03
N SER A 235 12.66 6.25 -7.69
CA SER A 235 12.66 4.80 -7.83
C SER A 235 12.76 4.37 -9.30
N THR A 236 13.25 3.15 -9.54
CA THR A 236 13.38 2.58 -10.89
C THR A 236 12.09 2.65 -11.70
N ALA A 237 10.94 2.43 -11.05
CA ALA A 237 9.62 2.55 -11.70
C ALA A 237 9.30 3.98 -12.16
N LEU A 238 9.56 5.00 -11.32
CA LEU A 238 9.32 6.40 -11.68
C LEU A 238 10.30 6.88 -12.75
N ALA A 239 11.57 6.45 -12.66
CA ALA A 239 12.61 6.81 -13.62
C ALA A 239 12.28 6.39 -15.07
N VAL A 240 11.66 5.22 -15.25
CA VAL A 240 11.21 4.75 -16.57
C VAL A 240 10.12 5.66 -17.13
N HIS A 241 9.12 6.02 -16.32
CA HIS A 241 8.03 6.87 -16.76
C HIS A 241 8.49 8.31 -17.02
N THR A 242 9.35 8.89 -16.17
CA THR A 242 9.88 10.25 -16.38
C THR A 242 10.79 10.32 -17.60
N LEU A 243 11.58 9.28 -17.90
CA LEU A 243 12.35 9.21 -19.14
C LEU A 243 11.46 9.32 -20.39
N ILE A 244 10.34 8.59 -20.42
CA ILE A 244 9.37 8.64 -21.54
C ILE A 244 8.73 10.03 -21.63
N MET A 245 8.36 10.64 -20.49
CA MET A 245 7.79 12.00 -20.45
C MET A 245 8.76 13.03 -21.02
N ARG A 246 10.04 12.95 -20.65
CA ARG A 246 11.10 13.82 -21.18
C ARG A 246 11.33 13.63 -22.67
N GLN A 247 11.29 12.40 -23.17
CA GLN A 247 11.36 12.14 -24.61
C GLN A 247 10.18 12.78 -25.37
N LYS A 248 8.97 12.77 -24.81
CA LYS A 248 7.82 13.45 -25.41
C LYS A 248 7.98 14.97 -25.41
N LEU A 249 8.50 15.55 -24.32
CA LEU A 249 8.82 16.98 -24.27
C LEU A 249 9.90 17.37 -25.28
N ALA A 250 10.95 16.54 -25.44
CA ALA A 250 12.01 16.76 -26.42
C ALA A 250 11.50 16.71 -27.87
N LYS A 251 10.43 15.95 -28.14
CA LYS A 251 9.72 15.93 -29.43
C LYS A 251 8.79 17.12 -29.63
N GLY A 252 8.71 18.05 -28.69
CA GLY A 252 7.89 19.26 -28.78
C GLY A 252 6.44 19.09 -28.29
N GLU A 253 6.08 17.96 -27.67
CA GLU A 253 4.74 17.79 -27.12
C GLU A 253 4.51 18.76 -25.95
N ARG A 254 3.41 19.52 -26.01
CA ARG A 254 3.04 20.50 -24.97
C ARG A 254 1.78 20.11 -24.20
N ARG A 255 0.99 19.15 -24.69
CA ARG A 255 -0.25 18.76 -24.02
C ARG A 255 0.08 17.86 -22.83
N LEU A 256 -0.19 18.35 -21.63
CA LEU A 256 -0.08 17.59 -20.38
C LEU A 256 -0.66 16.16 -20.47
N PRO A 257 -1.90 15.91 -20.94
CA PRO A 257 -2.43 14.55 -21.04
C PRO A 257 -1.57 13.63 -21.90
N GLN A 258 -0.91 14.15 -22.94
CA GLN A 258 -0.07 13.33 -23.81
C GLN A 258 1.31 13.11 -23.24
N ILE A 259 1.89 14.11 -22.57
CA ILE A 259 3.16 13.97 -21.85
C ILE A 259 3.02 12.88 -20.78
N PHE A 260 1.99 12.96 -19.95
CA PHE A 260 1.78 12.05 -18.81
C PHE A 260 1.21 10.67 -19.19
N ASP A 261 0.83 10.44 -20.45
CA ASP A 261 0.33 9.15 -20.93
C ASP A 261 1.45 8.10 -21.08
N THR A 262 1.92 7.58 -19.95
CA THR A 262 2.99 6.57 -19.88
C THR A 262 2.49 5.24 -19.31
N GLY A 263 1.18 5.12 -19.08
CA GLY A 263 0.55 3.99 -18.37
C GLY A 263 0.55 4.11 -16.83
N LEU A 264 1.27 5.10 -16.27
CA LEU A 264 1.25 5.42 -14.84
C LEU A 264 -0.07 6.08 -14.43
N LEU A 265 -0.54 7.07 -15.19
CA LEU A 265 -1.81 7.73 -14.93
C LEU A 265 -2.98 6.92 -15.53
N SER A 266 -4.13 6.93 -14.86
CA SER A 266 -5.35 6.29 -15.37
C SER A 266 -5.99 7.14 -16.46
N ALA A 267 -6.80 6.53 -17.32
CA ALA A 267 -7.54 7.25 -18.35
C ALA A 267 -8.38 8.41 -17.76
N ARG A 268 -8.96 8.22 -16.57
CA ARG A 268 -9.68 9.26 -15.84
C ARG A 268 -8.78 10.41 -15.41
N MET A 269 -7.57 10.13 -14.92
CA MET A 269 -6.59 11.17 -14.56
C MET A 269 -6.15 11.96 -15.79
N LEU A 270 -5.85 11.27 -16.90
CA LEU A 270 -5.45 11.91 -18.16
C LEU A 270 -6.57 12.78 -18.74
N PHE A 271 -7.82 12.30 -18.73
CA PHE A 271 -8.98 13.08 -19.14
C PHE A 271 -9.11 14.39 -18.33
N ARG A 272 -8.91 14.32 -17.01
CA ARG A 272 -8.98 15.51 -16.14
C ARG A 272 -7.81 16.46 -16.32
N LEU A 273 -6.64 15.93 -16.66
CA LEU A 273 -5.46 16.70 -17.01
C LEU A 273 -5.65 17.46 -18.32
N GLY A 274 -6.32 16.84 -19.31
CA GLY A 274 -6.71 17.49 -20.56
C GLY A 274 -7.80 18.56 -20.39
N ASN A 275 -8.68 18.40 -19.40
CA ASN A 275 -9.75 19.35 -19.08
C ASN A 275 -9.33 20.39 -18.01
N GLY A 276 -8.04 20.74 -17.97
CA GLY A 276 -7.57 21.92 -17.23
C GLY A 276 -8.40 23.14 -17.63
N SER A 277 -8.84 23.94 -16.64
CA SER A 277 -9.55 25.19 -16.96
C SER A 277 -8.67 26.06 -17.85
N ARG A 278 -9.24 26.73 -18.86
CA ARG A 278 -8.51 27.70 -19.70
C ARG A 278 -7.78 28.79 -18.88
N ASN A 279 -8.23 29.03 -17.65
CA ASN A 279 -7.68 30.02 -16.73
C ASN A 279 -6.80 29.41 -15.63
N ALA A 280 -6.67 28.09 -15.55
CA ALA A 280 -5.83 27.45 -14.54
C ALA A 280 -4.39 27.33 -15.05
N SER A 281 -3.41 27.70 -14.22
CA SER A 281 -2.01 27.40 -14.51
C SER A 281 -1.81 25.89 -14.65
N GLU A 282 -0.79 25.47 -15.40
CA GLU A 282 -0.42 24.06 -15.54
C GLU A 282 -0.18 23.42 -14.17
N GLN A 283 0.46 24.16 -13.24
CA GLN A 283 0.66 23.73 -11.85
C GLN A 283 -0.67 23.51 -11.12
N GLY A 284 -1.63 24.44 -11.26
CA GLY A 284 -2.95 24.31 -10.63
C GLY A 284 -3.73 23.10 -11.14
N THR A 285 -3.61 22.80 -12.45
CA THR A 285 -4.21 21.60 -13.04
C THR A 285 -3.55 20.32 -12.52
N LEU A 286 -2.22 20.28 -12.43
CA LEU A 286 -1.47 19.14 -11.88
C LEU A 286 -1.81 18.88 -10.41
N LEU A 287 -1.84 19.93 -9.58
CA LEU A 287 -2.19 19.83 -8.16
C LEU A 287 -3.59 19.22 -7.98
N ARG A 288 -4.56 19.71 -8.77
CA ARG A 288 -5.93 19.24 -8.75
C ARG A 288 -6.02 17.78 -9.18
N VAL A 289 -5.32 17.38 -10.24
CA VAL A 289 -5.29 15.97 -10.66
C VAL A 289 -4.61 15.09 -9.61
N ALA A 290 -3.57 15.59 -8.92
CA ALA A 290 -2.91 14.88 -7.84
C ALA A 290 -3.84 14.61 -6.64
N SER A 291 -4.59 15.62 -6.18
CA SER A 291 -5.55 15.45 -5.09
C SER A 291 -6.67 14.48 -5.45
N TYR A 292 -7.15 14.53 -6.69
CA TYR A 292 -8.12 13.55 -7.17
C TYR A 292 -7.55 12.15 -7.33
N ALA A 293 -6.29 12.01 -7.74
CA ALA A 293 -5.61 10.72 -7.82
C ALA A 293 -5.48 10.08 -6.42
N ALA A 294 -5.22 10.89 -5.39
CA ALA A 294 -5.20 10.42 -4.00
C ALA A 294 -6.59 9.91 -3.57
N LEU A 295 -7.66 10.63 -3.90
CA LEU A 295 -9.04 10.19 -3.63
C LEU A 295 -9.42 8.92 -4.41
N ASP A 296 -9.05 8.81 -5.68
CA ASP A 296 -9.29 7.60 -6.47
C ASP A 296 -8.55 6.39 -5.86
N ALA A 297 -7.35 6.60 -5.28
CA ALA A 297 -6.58 5.57 -4.58
C ALA A 297 -7.31 5.06 -3.32
N THR A 298 -7.85 5.97 -2.50
CA THR A 298 -8.58 5.60 -1.28
C THR A 298 -9.91 4.90 -1.61
N GLN A 299 -10.59 5.34 -2.67
CA GLN A 299 -11.79 4.67 -3.16
C GLN A 299 -11.47 3.27 -3.69
N ALA A 300 -10.36 3.09 -4.40
CA ALA A 300 -9.94 1.76 -4.87
C ALA A 300 -9.67 0.80 -3.71
N LEU A 301 -8.97 1.27 -2.67
CA LEU A 301 -8.78 0.52 -1.41
C LEU A 301 -10.12 0.14 -0.78
N THR A 302 -11.08 1.06 -0.77
CA THR A 302 -12.41 0.82 -0.22
C THR A 302 -13.18 -0.25 -1.00
N ARG A 303 -13.14 -0.21 -2.35
CA ARG A 303 -13.78 -1.24 -3.18
C ARG A 303 -13.17 -2.63 -2.96
N LEU A 304 -11.84 -2.70 -2.89
CA LEU A 304 -11.13 -3.95 -2.63
C LEU A 304 -11.48 -4.50 -1.25
N ARG A 305 -11.51 -3.63 -0.24
CA ARG A 305 -11.94 -3.98 1.12
C ARG A 305 -13.36 -4.53 1.13
N THR A 306 -14.32 -3.86 0.50
CA THR A 306 -15.72 -4.32 0.46
C THR A 306 -15.83 -5.66 -0.25
N GLY A 307 -15.13 -5.86 -1.36
CA GLY A 307 -15.06 -7.16 -2.04
C GLY A 307 -14.53 -8.26 -1.13
N LEU A 308 -13.43 -7.99 -0.40
CA LEU A 308 -12.86 -8.94 0.55
C LEU A 308 -13.80 -9.22 1.74
N GLN A 309 -14.51 -8.21 2.25
CA GLN A 309 -15.50 -8.38 3.31
C GLN A 309 -16.65 -9.29 2.86
N VAL A 310 -17.21 -9.06 1.67
CA VAL A 310 -18.26 -9.91 1.11
C VAL A 310 -17.78 -11.35 0.99
N PHE A 311 -16.58 -11.55 0.44
CA PHE A 311 -15.98 -12.88 0.33
C PHE A 311 -15.81 -13.56 1.70
N CYS A 312 -15.25 -12.86 2.70
CA CYS A 312 -15.09 -13.40 4.05
C CYS A 312 -16.44 -13.76 4.68
N TYR A 313 -17.46 -12.90 4.59
CA TYR A 313 -18.79 -13.18 5.14
C TYR A 313 -19.50 -14.33 4.41
N SER A 314 -19.33 -14.45 3.09
CA SER A 314 -19.84 -15.60 2.34
C SER A 314 -19.20 -16.91 2.79
N VAL A 315 -17.89 -16.91 3.04
CA VAL A 315 -17.18 -18.09 3.59
C VAL A 315 -17.67 -18.40 5.00
N ILE A 316 -17.76 -17.41 5.90
CA ILE A 316 -18.28 -17.61 7.26
C ILE A 316 -19.69 -18.19 7.22
N PHE A 317 -20.56 -17.66 6.37
CA PHE A 317 -21.93 -18.14 6.22
C PHE A 317 -21.96 -19.60 5.75
N ALA A 318 -21.17 -19.96 4.73
CA ALA A 318 -21.08 -21.33 4.26
C ALA A 318 -20.58 -22.30 5.35
N LEU A 319 -19.56 -21.89 6.11
CA LEU A 319 -19.04 -22.66 7.24
C LEU A 319 -20.11 -22.86 8.34
N LEU A 320 -20.86 -21.81 8.65
CA LEU A 320 -21.92 -21.84 9.66
C LEU A 320 -23.08 -22.76 9.24
N VAL A 321 -23.48 -22.73 7.96
CA VAL A 321 -24.50 -23.64 7.41
C VAL A 321 -24.06 -25.10 7.51
N VAL A 322 -22.81 -25.40 7.15
CA VAL A 322 -22.24 -26.75 7.25
C VAL A 322 -22.18 -27.21 8.71
N MET A 323 -21.75 -26.33 9.62
CA MET A 323 -21.61 -26.64 11.05
C MET A 323 -22.97 -26.88 11.72
N LEU A 324 -23.89 -25.91 11.65
CA LEU A 324 -25.22 -26.03 12.28
C LEU A 324 -26.07 -27.10 11.60
N GLY A 325 -26.06 -27.14 10.27
CA GLY A 325 -26.80 -28.15 9.51
C GLY A 325 -26.24 -29.56 9.75
N GLY A 326 -24.92 -29.71 9.78
CA GLY A 326 -24.27 -30.99 10.03
C GLY A 326 -24.53 -31.52 11.44
N MET A 327 -24.45 -30.67 12.46
CA MET A 327 -24.77 -31.07 13.84
C MET A 327 -26.27 -31.28 14.07
N GLY A 328 -27.12 -30.39 13.56
CA GLY A 328 -28.57 -30.45 13.77
C GLY A 328 -29.19 -31.68 13.13
N THR A 329 -28.82 -32.00 11.89
CA THR A 329 -29.30 -33.20 11.21
C THR A 329 -28.81 -34.48 11.89
N MET A 330 -27.60 -34.47 12.45
CA MET A 330 -27.08 -35.56 13.28
C MET A 330 -27.89 -35.81 14.55
N LEU A 331 -28.13 -34.76 15.31
CA LEU A 331 -28.88 -34.85 16.57
C LEU A 331 -30.31 -35.32 16.32
N MET A 332 -30.96 -34.82 15.26
CA MET A 332 -32.30 -35.26 14.87
C MET A 332 -32.35 -36.76 14.52
N GLN A 333 -31.30 -37.29 13.90
CA GLN A 333 -31.23 -38.70 13.57
C GLN A 333 -30.98 -39.58 14.80
N LEU A 334 -30.14 -39.09 15.74
CA LEU A 334 -29.94 -39.75 17.03
C LEU A 334 -31.24 -39.82 17.85
N THR A 335 -32.00 -38.73 17.91
CA THR A 335 -33.27 -38.73 18.66
C THR A 335 -34.29 -39.67 18.05
N GLN A 336 -34.37 -39.75 16.72
CA GLN A 336 -35.25 -40.71 16.02
C GLN A 336 -34.86 -42.17 16.30
N GLN A 337 -33.57 -42.50 16.40
CA GLN A 337 -33.13 -43.85 16.75
C GLN A 337 -33.40 -44.21 18.21
N THR A 338 -33.29 -43.27 19.15
CA THR A 338 -33.60 -43.54 20.56
C THR A 338 -35.10 -43.65 20.89
N SER A 339 -35.97 -43.19 19.99
CA SER A 339 -37.44 -43.31 20.11
C SER A 339 -38.02 -44.60 19.51
N LEU A 340 -37.17 -45.44 18.91
CA LEU A 340 -37.47 -46.79 18.43
C LEU A 340 -36.86 -47.80 19.39
#